data_AF-A0AB35IEF8-F1
#
_entry.id   AF-A0AB35IEF8-F1
#
_cell.length_a   1.000
_cell.length_b   1.000
_cell.length_c   1.000
_cell.angle_alpha   90.00
_cell.angle_beta   90.00
_cell.angle_gamma   90.00
#
_symmetry.space_group_name_H-M   'P 1'
#
loop_
_entity.id
_entity.type
_entity.pdbx_description
1 polymer ?
#
loop_
_entity_poly.entity_id
_entity_poly.type
_entity_poly.pdbx_seq_one_letter_code
_entity_poly.pdbx_strand_id
1 'polypeptide(L)'
;MLYTTFIRLCDEAVKHKEPEEFIMSLSWQEWMNKAANTDEIVKDLSLIFELAGLDFPGLRKRLNVSMAKMSAMYHISLRTIENWEAKSSNVRNTKPYIMDFIRFTIFVREKEGDDGYLGYIAEQD
;
A
#
# COMPACT_ATOMS: atom_id res chain seq x y z
N MET A 1 12.31 -2.37 3.61
CA MET A 1 12.47 -0.96 3.15
C MET A 1 11.98 -0.02 4.26
N LEU A 2 12.54 1.19 4.43
CA LEU A 2 12.01 2.13 5.43
C LEU A 2 10.70 2.77 4.96
N TYR A 3 9.79 3.08 5.89
CA TYR A 3 8.50 3.71 5.60
C TYR A 3 8.64 5.03 4.82
N THR A 4 9.57 5.88 5.22
CA THR A 4 9.83 7.17 4.55
C THR A 4 10.33 7.00 3.11
N THR A 5 11.14 5.97 2.87
CA THR A 5 11.57 5.59 1.51
C THR A 5 10.37 5.13 0.69
N PHE A 6 9.51 4.28 1.26
CA PHE A 6 8.31 3.78 0.59
C PHE A 6 7.37 4.90 0.17
N ILE A 7 7.03 5.84 1.07
CA ILE A 7 6.15 6.97 0.73
C ILE A 7 6.75 7.81 -0.41
N ARG A 8 8.03 8.14 -0.32
CA ARG A 8 8.71 8.91 -1.38
C ARG A 8 8.61 8.20 -2.73
N LEU A 9 8.73 6.88 -2.74
CA LEU A 9 8.59 6.08 -3.96
C LEU A 9 7.14 6.04 -4.46
N CYS A 10 6.14 6.00 -3.57
CA CYS A 10 4.73 6.15 -3.97
C CYS A 10 4.45 7.53 -4.58
N ASP A 11 4.95 8.61 -3.97
CA ASP A 11 4.81 9.98 -4.47
C ASP A 11 5.46 10.16 -5.84
N GLU A 12 6.57 9.45 -6.09
CA GLU A 12 7.21 9.42 -7.40
C GLU A 12 6.40 8.59 -8.39
N ALA A 13 5.98 7.38 -8.00
CA ALA A 13 5.23 6.45 -8.85
C ALA A 13 3.97 7.07 -9.45
N VAL A 14 3.20 7.85 -8.69
CA VAL A 14 1.96 8.51 -9.19
C VAL A 14 2.20 9.55 -10.30
N LYS A 15 3.46 9.90 -10.59
CA LYS A 15 3.82 10.84 -11.67
C LYS A 15 4.03 10.12 -13.01
N HIS A 16 4.17 8.80 -13.00
CA HIS A 16 4.45 7.96 -14.17
C HIS A 16 3.20 7.20 -14.58
N LYS A 17 3.12 6.80 -15.86
CA LYS A 17 1.96 6.04 -16.38
C LYS A 17 2.17 4.54 -16.33
N GLU A 18 3.41 4.11 -16.51
CA GLU A 18 3.80 2.71 -16.62
C GLU A 18 4.87 2.40 -15.56
N PRO A 19 4.89 1.16 -15.01
CA PRO A 19 5.86 0.78 -13.98
C PRO A 19 7.30 0.81 -14.50
N GLU A 20 7.53 0.51 -15.78
CA GLU A 20 8.87 0.54 -16.38
C GLU A 20 9.43 1.97 -16.43
N GLU A 21 8.59 2.97 -16.75
CA GLU A 21 8.96 4.39 -16.76
C GLU A 21 9.42 4.82 -15.37
N PHE A 22 8.62 4.47 -14.35
CA PHE A 22 8.94 4.71 -12.95
C PHE A 22 10.27 4.06 -12.55
N ILE A 23 10.46 2.77 -12.84
CA ILE A 23 11.68 2.04 -12.47
C ILE A 23 12.92 2.63 -13.15
N MET A 24 12.83 2.94 -14.44
CA MET A 24 13.94 3.52 -15.21
C MET A 24 14.31 4.94 -14.75
N SER A 25 13.36 5.70 -14.20
CA SER A 25 13.62 7.04 -13.67
C SER A 25 14.47 7.03 -12.39
N LEU A 26 14.54 5.88 -11.69
CA LEU A 26 15.23 5.75 -10.43
C LEU A 26 16.70 5.38 -10.63
N SER A 27 17.59 6.13 -9.98
CA SER A 27 18.98 5.72 -9.81
C SER A 27 19.13 4.75 -8.63
N TRP A 28 20.30 4.10 -8.55
CA TRP A 28 20.66 3.24 -7.43
C TRP A 28 20.58 4.01 -6.10
N GLN A 29 19.96 3.40 -5.10
CA GLN A 29 19.71 4.01 -3.80
C GLN A 29 20.19 3.10 -2.67
N GLU A 30 20.55 3.69 -1.53
CA GLU A 30 21.16 2.95 -0.42
C GLU A 30 20.30 1.79 0.12
N TRP A 31 18.97 1.91 0.08
CA TRP A 31 18.07 0.83 0.50
C TRP A 31 18.14 -0.39 -0.41
N MET A 32 18.54 -0.23 -1.68
CA MET A 32 18.69 -1.32 -2.66
C MET A 32 19.84 -2.25 -2.31
N ASN A 33 20.84 -1.77 -1.57
CA ASN A 33 21.95 -2.59 -1.07
C ASN A 33 21.49 -3.71 -0.12
N LYS A 34 20.25 -3.64 0.40
CA LYS A 34 19.67 -4.64 1.31
C LYS A 34 18.91 -5.75 0.56
N ALA A 35 18.64 -5.60 -0.73
CA ALA A 35 17.99 -6.62 -1.53
C ALA A 35 18.98 -7.72 -1.92
N ALA A 36 18.51 -8.96 -2.12
CA ALA A 36 19.40 -10.06 -2.49
C ALA A 36 19.89 -9.95 -3.94
N ASN A 37 19.08 -9.35 -4.83
CA ASN A 37 19.42 -9.12 -6.24
C ASN A 37 18.54 -8.03 -6.88
N THR A 38 18.86 -7.67 -8.13
CA THR A 38 18.14 -6.68 -8.93
C THR A 38 16.68 -7.07 -9.22
N ASP A 39 16.38 -8.36 -9.39
CA ASP A 39 15.02 -8.81 -9.70
C ASP A 39 14.07 -8.58 -8.51
N GLU A 40 14.57 -8.73 -7.27
CA GLU A 40 13.81 -8.37 -6.06
C GLU A 40 13.55 -6.87 -5.98
N ILE A 41 14.53 -6.04 -6.36
CA ILE A 41 14.35 -4.58 -6.41
C ILE A 41 13.26 -4.22 -7.43
N VAL A 42 13.30 -4.83 -8.62
CA VAL A 42 12.29 -4.60 -9.65
C VAL A 42 10.91 -5.02 -9.16
N LYS A 43 10.78 -6.19 -8.53
CA LYS A 43 9.51 -6.65 -7.94
C LYS A 43 8.98 -5.69 -6.86
N ASP A 44 9.84 -5.24 -5.96
CA ASP A 44 9.48 -4.26 -4.93
C ASP A 44 8.95 -2.96 -5.57
N LEU A 45 9.64 -2.45 -6.59
CA LEU A 45 9.27 -1.21 -7.28
C LEU A 45 7.96 -1.36 -8.07
N SER A 46 7.76 -2.48 -8.78
CA SER A 46 6.50 -2.78 -9.45
C SER A 46 5.33 -2.84 -8.46
N LEU A 47 5.52 -3.49 -7.32
CA LEU A 47 4.49 -3.54 -6.27
C LEU A 47 4.19 -2.14 -5.71
N ILE A 48 5.22 -1.33 -5.45
CA ILE A 48 5.04 0.07 -5.00
C ILE A 48 4.22 0.87 -6.03
N PHE A 49 4.52 0.71 -7.32
CA PHE A 49 3.79 1.38 -8.39
C PHE A 49 2.31 0.99 -8.42
N GLU A 50 2.02 -0.32 -8.35
CA GLU A 50 0.65 -0.83 -8.26
C GLU A 50 -0.10 -0.24 -7.06
N LEU A 51 0.49 -0.30 -5.86
CA LEU A 51 -0.16 0.17 -4.63
C LEU A 51 -0.38 1.69 -4.61
N ALA A 52 0.54 2.45 -5.21
CA ALA A 52 0.42 3.91 -5.32
C ALA A 52 -0.79 4.32 -6.18
N GLY A 53 -1.08 3.55 -7.24
CA GLY A 53 -2.20 3.78 -8.15
C GLY A 53 -3.57 3.38 -7.60
N LEU A 54 -3.64 2.61 -6.50
CA LEU A 54 -4.90 2.16 -5.92
C LEU A 54 -5.55 3.23 -5.04
N ASP A 55 -6.87 3.36 -5.21
CA ASP A 55 -7.77 4.05 -4.29
C ASP A 55 -8.13 3.13 -3.10
N PHE A 56 -8.89 3.66 -2.14
CA PHE A 56 -9.26 2.89 -0.96
C PHE A 56 -10.04 1.59 -1.28
N PRO A 57 -11.08 1.61 -2.15
CA PRO A 57 -11.71 0.39 -2.64
C PRO A 57 -10.71 -0.61 -3.26
N GLY A 58 -9.76 -0.12 -4.06
CA GLY A 58 -8.70 -0.92 -4.66
C GLY A 58 -7.82 -1.61 -3.62
N LEU A 59 -7.34 -0.88 -2.61
CA LEU A 59 -6.53 -1.43 -1.52
C LEU A 59 -7.31 -2.47 -0.71
N ARG A 60 -8.59 -2.23 -0.41
CA ARG A 60 -9.44 -3.18 0.30
C ARG A 60 -9.66 -4.47 -0.51
N LYS A 61 -9.86 -4.35 -1.83
CA LYS A 61 -9.98 -5.50 -2.74
C LYS A 61 -8.67 -6.28 -2.84
N ARG A 62 -7.52 -5.61 -2.89
CA ARG A 62 -6.18 -6.24 -2.87
C ARG A 62 -5.99 -7.09 -1.61
N LEU A 63 -6.41 -6.58 -0.46
CA LEU A 63 -6.41 -7.31 0.81
C LEU A 63 -7.46 -8.44 0.88
N ASN A 64 -8.44 -8.46 -0.02
CA ASN A 64 -9.56 -9.39 -0.03
C ASN A 64 -10.33 -9.45 1.30
N VAL A 65 -10.65 -8.28 1.85
CA VAL A 65 -11.35 -8.16 3.15
C VAL A 65 -12.69 -7.43 3.03
N SER A 66 -13.61 -7.73 3.95
CA SER A 66 -14.84 -6.95 4.11
C SER A 66 -14.55 -5.55 4.68
N MET A 67 -15.49 -4.62 4.52
CA MET A 67 -15.40 -3.28 5.15
C MET A 67 -15.33 -3.38 6.68
N ALA A 68 -16.06 -4.33 7.28
CA ALA A 68 -16.03 -4.58 8.72
C ALA A 68 -14.65 -5.08 9.19
N LYS A 69 -14.05 -6.03 8.45
CA LYS A 69 -12.69 -6.50 8.74
C LYS A 69 -11.67 -5.38 8.57
N MET A 70 -11.78 -4.56 7.52
CA MET A 70 -10.92 -3.39 7.30
C MET A 70 -11.04 -2.37 8.45
N SER A 71 -12.26 -2.18 8.97
CA SER A 71 -12.55 -1.30 10.11
C SER A 71 -11.80 -1.75 11.36
N ALA A 72 -11.88 -3.05 11.65
CA ALA A 72 -11.18 -3.65 12.77
C ALA A 72 -9.66 -3.66 12.58
N MET A 73 -9.15 -3.95 11.36
CA MET A 73 -7.70 -3.97 11.04
C MET A 73 -6.98 -2.66 11.29
N TYR A 74 -7.60 -1.55 10.92
CA TYR A 74 -6.94 -0.23 11.00
C TYR A 74 -7.53 0.65 12.10
N HIS A 75 -8.44 0.12 12.93
CA HIS A 75 -9.19 0.87 13.94
C HIS A 75 -9.86 2.13 13.38
N ILE A 76 -10.42 2.02 12.17
CA ILE A 76 -11.13 3.10 11.46
C ILE A 76 -12.62 2.83 11.58
N SER A 77 -13.43 3.80 11.99
CA SER A 77 -14.87 3.58 12.13
C SER A 77 -15.50 3.04 10.82
N LEU A 78 -16.44 2.10 10.93
CA LEU A 78 -17.10 1.50 9.76
C LEU A 78 -17.74 2.57 8.87
N ARG A 79 -18.38 3.59 9.49
CA ARG A 79 -18.95 4.74 8.77
C ARG A 79 -17.91 5.51 7.96
N THR A 80 -16.69 5.65 8.46
CA THR A 80 -15.59 6.28 7.71
C THR A 80 -15.21 5.44 6.50
N ILE A 81 -15.11 4.12 6.67
CA ILE A 81 -14.82 3.18 5.58
C ILE A 81 -15.90 3.21 4.51
N GLU A 82 -17.18 3.14 4.90
CA GLU A 82 -18.32 3.24 3.97
C GLU A 82 -18.28 4.55 3.17
N ASN A 83 -17.93 5.66 3.83
CA ASN A 83 -17.78 6.95 3.16
C ASN A 83 -16.63 6.97 2.14
N TRP A 84 -15.52 6.30 2.44
CA TRP A 84 -14.38 6.19 1.53
C TRP A 84 -14.70 5.24 0.37
N GLU A 85 -15.47 4.19 0.63
CA GLU A 85 -15.90 3.23 -0.39
C GLU A 85 -16.88 3.86 -1.39
N ALA A 86 -17.83 4.66 -0.90
CA ALA A 86 -18.84 5.31 -1.73
C ALA A 86 -18.28 6.46 -2.60
N LYS A 87 -17.12 7.01 -2.25
CA LYS A 87 -16.53 8.19 -2.91
C LYS A 87 -15.29 7.85 -3.73
N SER A 88 -15.34 6.79 -4.54
CA SER A 88 -14.24 6.33 -5.42
C SER A 88 -13.61 7.41 -6.33
N SER A 89 -14.22 8.60 -6.43
CA SER A 89 -13.79 9.72 -7.26
C SER A 89 -13.66 11.07 -6.53
N ASN A 90 -13.93 11.17 -5.22
CA ASN A 90 -13.86 12.44 -4.46
C ASN A 90 -12.88 12.33 -3.29
N VAL A 91 -11.60 12.41 -3.64
CA VAL A 91 -10.36 12.35 -2.82
C VAL A 91 -10.33 13.26 -1.58
N ARG A 92 -11.30 14.15 -1.40
CA ARG A 92 -11.27 15.22 -0.38
C ARG A 92 -11.39 14.77 1.09
N ASN A 93 -11.66 13.49 1.39
CA ASN A 93 -11.89 13.06 2.78
C ASN A 93 -11.00 11.93 3.31
N THR A 94 -10.17 11.30 2.47
CA THR A 94 -9.25 10.27 2.95
C THR A 94 -7.93 10.94 3.26
N LYS A 95 -7.51 10.93 4.53
CA LYS A 95 -6.27 11.59 4.93
C LYS A 95 -5.08 10.87 4.28
N PRO A 96 -4.19 11.57 3.53
CA PRO A 96 -3.11 10.94 2.78
C PRO A 96 -2.27 9.96 3.62
N TYR A 97 -1.89 10.36 4.83
CA TYR A 97 -1.08 9.52 5.73
C TYR A 97 -1.74 8.18 6.11
N ILE A 98 -3.09 8.09 6.11
CA ILE A 98 -3.77 6.82 6.40
C ILE A 98 -3.66 5.89 5.19
N MET A 99 -3.79 6.43 3.97
CA MET A 99 -3.60 5.67 2.75
C MET A 99 -2.17 5.17 2.63
N ASP A 100 -1.20 6.02 2.95
CA ASP A 100 0.22 5.67 2.91
C ASP A 100 0.55 4.56 3.91
N PHE A 101 -0.03 4.63 5.11
CA PHE A 101 0.07 3.56 6.10
C PHE A 101 -0.52 2.24 5.60
N ILE A 102 -1.76 2.26 5.07
CA ILE A 102 -2.41 1.05 4.53
C ILE A 102 -1.57 0.44 3.40
N ARG A 103 -1.11 1.26 2.44
CA ARG A 103 -0.23 0.81 1.35
C ARG A 103 1.04 0.16 1.88
N PHE A 104 1.68 0.79 2.87
CA PHE A 104 2.91 0.24 3.45
C PHE A 104 2.67 -1.10 4.15
N THR A 105 1.56 -1.24 4.90
CA THR A 105 1.23 -2.53 5.54
C THR A 105 0.96 -3.64 4.53
N ILE A 106 0.32 -3.32 3.39
CA ILE A 106 0.15 -4.27 2.28
C ILE A 106 1.50 -4.64 1.66
N PHE A 107 2.35 -3.65 1.40
CA PHE A 107 3.69 -3.87 0.84
C PHE A 107 4.53 -4.80 1.73
N VAL A 108 4.59 -4.53 3.03
CA VAL A 108 5.34 -5.37 3.98
C VAL A 108 4.77 -6.79 4.00
N ARG A 109 3.43 -6.94 4.03
CA ARG A 109 2.78 -8.26 4.01
C ARG A 109 3.09 -9.05 2.74
N GLU A 110 3.01 -8.43 1.57
CA GLU A 110 3.29 -9.10 0.30
C GLU A 110 4.78 -9.41 0.11
N LYS A 111 5.67 -8.59 0.68
CA LYS A 111 7.13 -8.78 0.61
C LYS A 111 7.66 -9.80 1.61
N GLU A 112 7.26 -9.68 2.88
CA GLU A 112 7.84 -10.40 4.01
C GLU A 112 6.95 -11.56 4.51
N GLY A 113 5.72 -11.66 3.99
CA GLY A 113 4.70 -12.59 4.45
C GLY A 113 3.78 -11.98 5.50
N ASP A 114 2.68 -12.67 5.81
CA ASP A 114 1.79 -12.29 6.91
C ASP A 114 2.47 -12.64 8.25
N ASP A 115 2.99 -11.62 8.94
CA ASP A 115 3.57 -11.73 10.27
C ASP A 115 2.50 -11.90 11.38
N GLY A 116 1.22 -11.95 11.00
CA GLY A 116 0.09 -12.10 11.90
C GLY A 116 -0.47 -10.77 12.42
N TYR A 117 0.16 -9.63 12.13
CA TYR A 117 -0.26 -8.31 12.63
C TYR A 117 -1.64 -7.89 12.07
N LEU A 118 -1.94 -8.30 10.83
CA LEU A 118 -3.27 -8.10 10.21
C LEU A 118 -4.18 -9.33 10.37
N GLY A 119 -3.60 -10.51 10.62
CA GLY A 119 -4.32 -11.78 10.80
C GLY A 119 -5.03 -11.93 12.16
N TYR A 120 -4.50 -11.31 13.23
CA TYR A 120 -4.98 -11.49 14.62
C TYR A 120 -6.42 -11.05 14.89
N ILE A 121 -7.06 -10.37 13.94
CA ILE A 121 -8.44 -9.88 14.08
C ILE A 121 -9.45 -10.94 13.60
N ALA A 122 -9.01 -12.19 13.44
CA ALA A 122 -9.84 -13.28 12.94
C ALA A 122 -10.68 -13.97 14.02
N GLU A 123 -10.58 -13.58 15.29
CA GLU A 123 -11.22 -14.34 16.39
C GLU A 123 -11.95 -13.43 17.39
N GLN A 124 -12.92 -12.66 16.92
CA GLN A 124 -14.01 -12.20 17.78
C GLN A 124 -15.33 -12.43 17.05
N ASP A 125 -15.80 -13.68 17.15
CA ASP A 125 -17.20 -14.06 16.93
C ASP A 125 -18.11 -13.37 17.96
#